data_AF-A0A4Q7KU02-F1
#
_entry.id   AF-A0A4Q7KU02-F1
#
_cell.length_a   1.000
_cell.length_b   1.000
_cell.length_c   1.000
_cell.angle_alpha   90.00
_cell.angle_beta   90.00
_cell.angle_gamma   90.00
#
_symmetry.space_group_name_H-M   'P 1'
#
loop_
_entity.id
_entity.type
_entity.pdbx_description
1 polymer ?
#
loop_
_entity_poly.entity_id
_entity_poly.type
_entity_poly.pdbx_seq_one_letter_code
_entity_poly.pdbx_strand_id
1 'polypeptide(L)'
;MRELYSRYRRQLHGYVLRSVGGDHQRAEDVVQETLLRAWRNASSLTADQAGPWLYTVARNLVVSGYRRTKARVTEVPMPQEDPPHEDDQFDRVLQSWQVADAMRALSKDHRAVIAELFYRRRTVAEAATVLGVPPGTVKSRSYYALRALRDALAERGVTEL
;
A
#
# COMPACT_ATOMS: atom_id res chain seq x y z
N MET A 1 -15.05 0.18 17.49
CA MET A 1 -14.04 -0.91 17.37
C MET A 1 -14.60 -2.22 16.82
N ARG A 2 -15.64 -2.83 17.42
CA ARG A 2 -16.23 -4.08 16.90
C ARG A 2 -16.73 -3.93 15.45
N GLU A 3 -17.29 -2.76 15.14
CA GLU A 3 -17.73 -2.36 13.79
C GLU A 3 -16.57 -2.10 12.80
N LEU A 4 -15.48 -1.48 13.25
CA LEU A 4 -14.27 -1.31 12.44
C LEU A 4 -13.64 -2.66 12.09
N TYR A 5 -13.61 -3.56 13.07
CA TYR A 5 -13.12 -4.92 12.93
C TYR A 5 -13.96 -5.72 11.93
N SER A 6 -15.28 -5.75 12.09
CA SER A 6 -16.17 -6.48 11.17
C SER A 6 -16.10 -5.93 9.74
N ARG A 7 -15.97 -4.60 9.60
CA ARG A 7 -15.90 -3.93 8.30
C ARG A 7 -14.59 -4.19 7.55
N TYR A 8 -13.44 -4.04 8.22
CA TYR A 8 -12.15 -4.00 7.51
C TYR A 8 -11.35 -5.31 7.58
N ARG A 9 -11.61 -6.23 8.52
CA ARG A 9 -10.79 -7.43 8.72
C ARG A 9 -10.60 -8.23 7.43
N ARG A 10 -11.69 -8.54 6.72
CA ARG A 10 -11.65 -9.41 5.54
C ARG A 10 -10.89 -8.76 4.38
N GLN A 11 -11.16 -7.49 4.13
CA GLN A 11 -10.51 -6.72 3.05
C GLN A 11 -9.01 -6.52 3.35
N LEU A 12 -8.69 -6.16 4.59
CA LEU A 12 -7.32 -5.99 5.05
C LEU A 12 -6.55 -7.31 4.97
N HIS A 13 -7.15 -8.43 5.38
CA HIS A 13 -6.53 -9.75 5.27
C HIS A 13 -6.24 -10.13 3.81
N GLY A 14 -7.20 -9.96 2.90
CA GLY A 14 -6.98 -10.23 1.47
C GLY A 14 -5.86 -9.36 0.86
N TYR A 15 -5.81 -8.08 1.20
CA TYR A 15 -4.74 -7.17 0.78
C TYR A 15 -3.35 -7.60 1.31
N VAL A 16 -3.28 -7.95 2.59
CA VAL A 16 -2.01 -8.38 3.21
C VAL A 16 -1.57 -9.72 2.64
N LEU A 17 -2.47 -10.70 2.48
CA LEU A 17 -2.18 -12.02 1.93
C LEU A 17 -1.52 -11.94 0.55
N ARG A 18 -2.08 -11.12 -0.34
CA ARG A 18 -1.45 -10.83 -1.66
C ARG A 18 -0.10 -10.15 -1.51
N SER A 19 0.03 -9.25 -0.54
CA SER A 19 1.28 -8.50 -0.30
C SER A 19 2.43 -9.32 0.28
N VAL A 20 2.13 -10.48 0.88
CA VAL A 20 3.13 -11.40 1.44
C VAL A 20 3.29 -12.68 0.61
N GLY A 21 2.76 -12.71 -0.63
CA GLY A 21 2.91 -13.84 -1.54
C GLY A 21 2.12 -15.09 -1.15
N GLY A 22 0.98 -14.94 -0.46
CA GLY A 22 0.12 -16.06 -0.08
C GLY A 22 0.45 -16.73 1.26
N ASP A 23 1.42 -16.22 2.02
CA ASP A 23 1.71 -16.69 3.38
C ASP A 23 0.58 -16.27 4.35
N HIS A 24 -0.27 -17.24 4.69
CA HIS A 24 -1.44 -17.03 5.54
C HIS A 24 -1.08 -16.67 6.98
N GLN A 25 -0.03 -17.29 7.52
CA GLN A 25 0.39 -17.04 8.91
C GLN A 25 0.93 -15.62 9.03
N ARG A 26 1.80 -15.22 8.10
CA ARG A 26 2.33 -13.85 8.06
C ARG A 26 1.24 -12.82 7.81
N ALA A 27 0.23 -13.17 7.01
CA ALA A 27 -0.90 -12.28 6.77
C ALA A 27 -1.73 -12.04 8.04
N GLU A 28 -2.07 -13.09 8.78
CA GLU A 28 -2.79 -12.98 10.05
C GLU A 28 -1.97 -12.18 11.09
N ASP A 29 -0.66 -12.43 11.22
CA ASP A 29 0.20 -11.69 12.16
C ASP A 29 0.20 -10.18 11.87
N VAL A 30 0.34 -9.80 10.59
CA VAL A 30 0.31 -8.39 10.17
C VAL A 30 -1.07 -7.77 10.41
N VAL A 31 -2.15 -8.48 10.10
CA VAL A 31 -3.53 -8.00 10.34
C VAL A 31 -3.77 -7.79 11.83
N GLN A 32 -3.38 -8.75 12.68
CA GLN A 32 -3.54 -8.66 14.12
C GLN A 32 -2.76 -7.47 14.69
N GLU A 33 -1.48 -7.33 14.34
CA GLU A 33 -0.67 -6.19 14.79
C GLU A 33 -1.26 -4.85 14.31
N THR A 34 -1.77 -4.79 13.07
CA THR A 34 -2.43 -3.59 12.53
C THR A 34 -3.65 -3.22 13.37
N LEU A 35 -4.51 -4.19 13.71
CA LEU A 35 -5.69 -3.99 14.52
C LEU A 35 -5.36 -3.64 15.98
N LEU A 36 -4.30 -4.22 16.55
CA LEU A 36 -3.79 -3.88 17.88
C LEU A 36 -3.33 -2.42 17.94
N ARG A 37 -2.62 -1.95 16.90
CA ARG A 37 -2.24 -0.53 16.79
C ARG A 37 -3.46 0.37 16.62
N ALA A 38 -4.46 -0.07 15.86
CA ALA A 38 -5.71 0.67 15.71
C ALA A 38 -6.42 0.82 17.06
N TRP A 39 -6.48 -0.27 17.84
CA TRP A 39 -7.07 -0.26 19.18
C TRP A 39 -6.36 0.71 20.12
N ARG A 40 -5.02 0.73 20.10
CA ARG A 40 -4.22 1.69 20.90
C ARG A 40 -4.43 3.15 20.49
N ASN A 41 -4.82 3.41 19.24
CA ASN A 41 -5.11 4.75 18.71
C ASN A 41 -6.62 5.00 18.53
N ALA A 42 -7.49 4.20 19.16
CA ALA A 42 -8.92 4.24 18.89
C ALA A 42 -9.58 5.57 19.26
N SER A 43 -9.02 6.33 20.21
CA SER A 43 -9.51 7.64 20.61
C SER A 43 -9.21 8.76 19.60
N SER A 44 -8.24 8.57 18.71
CA SER A 44 -7.83 9.56 17.71
C SER A 44 -8.23 9.20 16.28
N LEU A 45 -8.75 7.99 16.06
CA LEU A 45 -9.06 7.48 14.73
C LEU A 45 -10.56 7.60 14.43
N THR A 46 -10.93 8.53 13.56
CA THR A 46 -12.31 8.69 13.09
C THR A 46 -12.66 7.63 12.04
N ALA A 47 -13.96 7.36 11.84
CA ALA A 47 -14.43 6.26 10.99
C ALA A 47 -14.00 6.41 9.51
N ASP A 48 -13.93 7.64 9.00
CA ASP A 48 -13.48 8.03 7.66
C ASP A 48 -11.96 7.85 7.48
N GLN A 49 -11.17 8.08 8.54
CA GLN A 49 -9.71 7.96 8.49
C GLN A 49 -9.23 6.53 8.72
N ALA A 50 -10.07 5.68 9.31
CA ALA A 50 -9.66 4.38 9.79
C ALA A 50 -9.24 3.43 8.67
N GLY A 51 -9.95 3.40 7.54
CA GLY A 51 -9.59 2.56 6.38
C GLY A 51 -8.18 2.88 5.85
N PRO A 52 -7.93 4.11 5.37
CA PRO A 52 -6.62 4.52 4.87
C PRO A 52 -5.48 4.32 5.88
N TRP A 53 -5.75 4.58 7.16
CA TRP A 53 -4.79 4.39 8.24
C TRP A 53 -4.42 2.91 8.43
N LEU A 54 -5.41 2.01 8.44
CA LEU A 54 -5.19 0.56 8.56
C LEU A 54 -4.32 0.02 7.42
N TYR A 55 -4.62 0.39 6.17
CA TYR A 55 -3.82 -0.02 5.02
C TYR A 55 -2.40 0.54 5.06
N THR A 56 -2.23 1.78 5.53
CA THR A 56 -0.91 2.40 5.70
C THR A 56 -0.07 1.63 6.73
N VAL A 57 -0.67 1.31 7.88
CA VAL A 57 0.01 0.54 8.94
C VAL A 57 0.36 -0.85 8.46
N ALA A 58 -0.60 -1.59 7.86
CA ALA A 58 -0.36 -2.94 7.34
C ALA A 58 0.74 -2.95 6.28
N ARG A 59 0.72 -1.99 5.33
CA ARG A 59 1.78 -1.82 4.34
C ARG A 59 3.13 -1.63 5.02
N ASN A 60 3.22 -0.74 6.01
CA ASN A 60 4.47 -0.47 6.71
C ASN A 60 4.99 -1.71 7.46
N LEU A 61 4.10 -2.54 8.02
CA LEU A 61 4.47 -3.81 8.67
C LEU A 61 4.99 -4.85 7.66
N VAL A 62 4.34 -4.99 6.51
CA VAL A 62 4.80 -5.87 5.41
C VAL A 62 6.19 -5.43 4.95
N VAL A 63 6.34 -4.14 4.68
CA VAL A 63 7.56 -3.51 4.15
C VAL A 63 8.71 -3.58 5.15
N SER A 64 8.49 -3.22 6.42
CA SER A 64 9.50 -3.35 7.50
C SER A 64 9.77 -4.82 7.89
N GLY A 65 9.10 -5.76 7.23
CA GLY A 65 9.23 -7.20 7.45
C GLY A 65 8.87 -7.64 8.86
N TYR A 66 8.05 -6.85 9.57
CA TYR A 66 7.70 -6.94 11.01
C TYR A 66 8.75 -7.63 11.91
N ARG A 67 10.03 -7.37 11.61
CA ARG A 67 11.25 -7.79 12.31
C ARG A 67 11.63 -9.28 12.23
N ARG A 68 12.13 -9.72 11.07
CA ARG A 68 13.19 -10.76 10.81
C ARG A 68 13.15 -12.15 11.51
N THR A 69 12.31 -12.41 12.50
CA THR A 69 12.39 -13.59 13.37
C THR A 69 11.02 -13.89 14.03
N LYS A 70 10.33 -14.91 13.52
CA LYS A 70 9.80 -15.96 14.41
C LYS A 70 10.19 -17.32 13.81
N ALA A 71 11.51 -17.45 13.58
CA ALA A 71 12.30 -18.66 13.31
C ALA A 71 11.74 -19.72 12.34
N ARG A 72 12.48 -19.92 11.24
CA ARG A 72 12.41 -20.99 10.21
C ARG A 72 11.61 -20.73 8.93
N VAL A 73 12.19 -21.36 7.90
CA VAL A 73 11.98 -21.39 6.45
C VAL A 73 10.67 -22.09 6.09
N THR A 74 10.01 -21.66 5.01
CA THR A 74 9.26 -22.56 4.11
C THR A 74 9.19 -21.93 2.71
N GLU A 75 9.41 -22.77 1.69
CA GLU A 75 9.32 -22.46 0.26
C GLU A 75 7.87 -22.16 -0.17
N VAL A 76 7.70 -21.24 -1.12
CA VAL A 76 6.40 -20.75 -1.59
C VAL A 76 6.01 -21.47 -2.89
N PRO A 77 4.84 -22.12 -2.99
CA PRO A 77 4.26 -22.53 -4.26
C PRO A 77 3.60 -21.34 -4.95
N MET A 78 3.76 -21.27 -6.27
CA MET A 78 3.17 -20.25 -7.15
C MET A 78 1.64 -20.44 -7.26
N PRO A 79 0.79 -19.43 -7.01
CA PRO A 79 -0.63 -19.53 -7.32
C PRO A 79 -0.85 -19.30 -8.82
N GLN A 80 -1.66 -20.16 -9.46
CA GLN A 80 -2.21 -19.89 -10.79
C GLN A 80 -3.24 -18.76 -10.68
N GLU A 81 -3.07 -17.71 -11.49
CA GLU A 81 -4.09 -16.68 -11.71
C GLU A 81 -5.09 -17.18 -12.76
N ASP A 82 -6.39 -17.08 -12.49
CA ASP A 82 -7.44 -17.29 -13.48
C ASP A 82 -7.36 -16.19 -14.57
N PRO A 83 -7.53 -16.51 -15.86
CA PRO A 83 -7.46 -15.53 -16.93
C PRO A 83 -8.69 -14.58 -16.88
N PRO A 84 -8.49 -13.26 -16.99
CA PRO A 84 -9.60 -12.30 -17.01
C PRO A 84 -10.36 -12.31 -18.35
N HIS A 85 -11.69 -12.10 -18.28
CA HIS A 85 -12.59 -11.93 -19.42
C HIS A 85 -12.11 -10.83 -20.39
N GLU A 86 -12.32 -11.01 -21.70
CA GLU A 86 -11.73 -10.18 -22.76
C GLU A 86 -12.16 -8.70 -22.73
N ASP A 87 -13.41 -8.39 -22.34
CA ASP A 87 -13.91 -7.01 -22.24
C ASP A 87 -13.25 -6.23 -21.08
N ASP A 88 -12.88 -6.91 -19.98
CA ASP A 88 -12.16 -6.33 -18.85
C ASP A 88 -10.72 -5.91 -19.22
N GLN A 89 -10.15 -6.49 -20.28
CA GLN A 89 -8.75 -6.22 -20.64
C GLN A 89 -8.59 -4.82 -21.23
N PHE A 90 -9.55 -4.35 -22.04
CA PHE A 90 -9.48 -3.04 -22.66
C PHE A 90 -9.56 -1.91 -21.62
N ASP A 91 -10.50 -2.01 -20.68
CA ASP A 91 -10.67 -1.05 -19.60
C ASP A 91 -9.45 -1.05 -18.65
N ARG A 92 -8.91 -2.23 -18.31
CA ARG A 92 -7.67 -2.32 -17.51
C ARG A 92 -6.47 -1.71 -18.23
N VAL A 93 -6.32 -1.94 -19.53
CA VAL A 93 -5.24 -1.35 -20.34
C VAL A 93 -5.38 0.16 -20.35
N LEU A 94 -6.58 0.69 -20.58
CA LEU A 94 -6.84 2.13 -20.58
C LEU A 94 -6.55 2.77 -19.21
N GLN A 95 -7.03 2.16 -18.13
CA GLN A 95 -6.73 2.62 -16.76
C GLN A 95 -5.23 2.58 -16.47
N SER A 96 -4.54 1.51 -16.89
CA SER A 96 -3.08 1.40 -16.71
C SER A 96 -2.33 2.51 -17.45
N TRP A 97 -2.81 2.89 -18.64
CA TRP A 97 -2.22 3.97 -19.43
C TRP A 97 -2.45 5.34 -18.78
N GLN A 98 -3.66 5.60 -18.28
CA GLN A 98 -3.98 6.83 -17.54
C GLN A 98 -3.15 6.96 -16.26
N VAL A 99 -2.95 5.87 -15.52
CA VAL A 99 -2.07 5.85 -14.33
C VAL A 99 -0.62 6.11 -14.73
N ALA A 100 -0.13 5.47 -15.79
CA ALA A 100 1.23 5.69 -16.28
C ALA A 100 1.45 7.14 -16.75
N ASP A 101 0.47 7.75 -17.40
CA ASP A 101 0.53 9.13 -17.84
C ASP A 101 0.44 10.12 -16.66
N ALA A 102 -0.43 9.88 -15.69
CA ALA A 102 -0.47 10.64 -14.45
C ALA A 102 0.88 10.57 -13.72
N MET A 103 1.52 9.39 -13.67
CA MET A 103 2.87 9.20 -13.14
C MET A 103 3.95 9.98 -13.91
N ARG A 104 3.78 10.20 -15.22
CA ARG A 104 4.69 11.02 -16.05
C ARG A 104 4.58 12.51 -15.75
N ALA A 105 3.38 13.00 -15.44
CA ALA A 105 3.11 14.40 -15.09
C ALA A 105 3.77 14.85 -13.77
N LEU A 106 4.14 13.93 -12.87
CA LEU A 106 4.87 14.29 -11.66
C LEU A 106 6.30 14.75 -11.94
N SER A 107 6.80 15.65 -11.09
CA SER A 107 8.21 16.00 -11.03
C SER A 107 9.07 14.74 -10.81
N LYS A 108 10.34 14.79 -11.24
CA LYS A 108 11.28 13.66 -11.09
C LYS A 108 11.38 13.21 -9.63
N ASP A 109 11.46 14.16 -8.71
CA ASP A 109 11.53 13.91 -7.27
C ASP A 109 10.26 13.25 -6.71
N HIS A 110 9.08 13.73 -7.12
CA HIS A 110 7.80 13.14 -6.70
C HIS A 110 7.64 11.72 -7.24
N ARG A 111 7.94 11.49 -8.53
CA ARG A 111 7.90 10.16 -9.12
C ARG A 111 8.90 9.21 -8.45
N ALA A 112 10.11 9.68 -8.15
CA ALA A 112 11.13 8.89 -7.47
C ALA A 112 10.65 8.43 -6.09
N VAL A 113 10.11 9.33 -5.27
CA VAL A 113 9.64 8.93 -3.93
C VAL A 113 8.44 7.97 -3.99
N ILE A 114 7.53 8.15 -4.97
CA ILE A 114 6.44 7.21 -5.18
C ILE A 114 6.98 5.84 -5.61
N ALA A 115 7.97 5.80 -6.49
CA ALA A 115 8.54 4.54 -6.93
C ALA A 115 9.23 3.79 -5.80
N GLU A 116 9.96 4.50 -4.96
CA GLU A 116 10.66 3.92 -3.83
C GLU A 116 9.72 3.36 -2.78
N LEU A 117 8.68 4.13 -2.43
CA LEU A 117 7.70 3.67 -1.47
C LEU A 117 6.80 2.60 -2.11
N PHE A 118 6.06 2.90 -3.16
CA PHE A 118 4.96 2.05 -3.60
C PHE A 118 5.40 0.88 -4.50
N TYR A 119 6.28 1.10 -5.48
CA TYR A 119 6.73 0.02 -6.38
C TYR A 119 7.81 -0.85 -5.75
N ARG A 120 8.82 -0.23 -5.13
CA ARG A 120 9.93 -0.95 -4.47
C ARG A 120 9.62 -1.38 -3.04
N ARG A 121 8.44 -0.98 -2.52
CA ARG A 121 7.97 -1.36 -1.19
C ARG A 121 9.02 -1.04 -0.11
N ARG A 122 9.73 0.09 -0.22
CA ARG A 122 10.70 0.53 0.79
C ARG A 122 10.01 1.30 1.92
N THR A 123 10.60 1.23 3.11
CA THR A 123 10.27 2.11 4.23
C THR A 123 10.70 3.54 3.92
N VAL A 124 10.17 4.50 4.68
CA VAL A 124 10.61 5.91 4.60
C VAL A 124 12.12 6.04 4.87
N ALA A 125 12.66 5.25 5.79
CA ALA A 125 14.08 5.28 6.13
C ALA A 125 14.96 4.72 4.99
N GLU A 126 14.59 3.58 4.41
CA GLU A 126 15.32 3.00 3.28
C GLU A 126 15.23 3.89 2.03
N ALA A 127 14.06 4.45 1.75
CA ALA A 127 13.89 5.40 0.65
C ALA A 127 14.74 6.66 0.86
N ALA A 128 14.87 7.14 2.10
CA ALA A 128 15.72 8.28 2.44
C ALA A 128 17.20 7.99 2.12
N THR A 129 17.69 6.80 2.49
CA THR A 129 19.04 6.34 2.17
C THR A 129 19.27 6.26 0.66
N VAL A 130 18.34 5.65 -0.09
CA VAL A 130 18.48 5.47 -1.55
C VAL A 130 18.44 6.81 -2.29
N LEU A 131 17.53 7.70 -1.89
CA LEU A 131 17.34 8.99 -2.55
C LEU A 131 18.35 10.05 -2.09
N GLY A 132 19.17 9.75 -1.07
CA GLY A 132 20.16 10.69 -0.53
C GLY A 132 19.53 11.92 0.13
N VAL A 133 18.34 11.78 0.74
CA VAL A 133 17.61 12.90 1.38
C VAL A 133 17.16 12.54 2.80
N PRO A 134 16.89 13.52 3.68
CA PRO A 134 16.39 13.25 5.02
C PRO A 134 15.04 12.50 5.03
N PRO A 135 14.75 11.66 6.05
CA PRO A 135 13.45 11.00 6.21
C PRO A 135 12.26 11.98 6.26
N GLY A 136 12.46 13.17 6.83
CA GLY A 136 11.46 14.24 6.82
C GLY A 136 11.13 14.70 5.40
N THR A 137 12.13 14.80 4.53
CA THR A 137 11.96 15.13 3.11
C THR A 137 11.23 14.03 2.36
N VAL A 138 11.49 12.75 2.65
CA VAL A 138 10.71 11.64 2.07
C VAL A 138 9.23 11.74 2.45
N LYS A 139 8.92 12.05 3.72
CA LYS A 139 7.54 12.24 4.19
C LYS A 139 6.85 13.41 3.51
N SER A 140 7.47 14.59 3.48
CA SER A 140 6.86 15.77 2.84
C SER A 140 6.73 15.58 1.32
N ARG A 141 7.77 15.07 0.66
CA ARG A 141 7.78 14.81 -0.78
C ARG A 141 6.74 13.77 -1.17
N SER A 142 6.56 12.70 -0.40
CA SER A 142 5.52 11.69 -0.67
C SER A 142 4.11 12.25 -0.46
N TYR A 143 3.89 13.11 0.54
CA TYR A 143 2.63 13.81 0.74
C TYR A 143 2.24 14.66 -0.48
N TYR A 144 3.16 15.52 -0.94
CA TYR A 144 2.90 16.36 -2.12
C TYR A 144 2.84 15.56 -3.42
N ALA A 145 3.62 14.49 -3.55
CA ALA A 145 3.54 13.59 -4.70
C ALA A 145 2.18 12.90 -4.80
N LEU A 146 1.63 12.38 -3.69
CA LEU A 146 0.30 11.75 -3.69
C LEU A 146 -0.81 12.75 -4.03
N ARG A 147 -0.68 14.00 -3.56
CA ARG A 147 -1.63 15.06 -3.94
C ARG A 147 -1.57 15.37 -5.43
N ALA A 148 -0.37 15.61 -5.95
CA ALA A 148 -0.17 15.86 -7.38
C ALA A 148 -0.62 14.68 -8.26
N LEU A 149 -0.40 13.44 -7.80
CA LEU A 149 -0.85 12.25 -8.51
C LEU A 149 -2.38 12.17 -8.54
N ARG A 150 -3.05 12.44 -7.41
CA ARG A 150 -4.53 12.47 -7.35
C ARG A 150 -5.10 13.54 -8.28
N ASP A 151 -4.52 14.74 -8.27
CA ASP A 151 -4.97 15.84 -9.13
C ASP A 151 -4.80 15.44 -10.62
N ALA A 152 -3.64 14.87 -10.99
CA ALA A 152 -3.38 14.38 -12.34
C ALA A 152 -4.29 13.22 -12.77
N LEU A 153 -4.69 12.34 -11.85
CA LEU A 153 -5.64 11.25 -12.12
C LEU A 153 -7.06 11.79 -12.32
N ALA A 154 -7.49 12.77 -11.52
CA ALA A 154 -8.79 13.41 -11.65
C ALA A 154 -8.94 14.14 -13.00
N GLU A 155 -7.90 14.86 -13.45
CA GLU A 155 -7.86 15.48 -14.78
C GLU A 155 -8.01 14.47 -15.93
N ARG A 156 -7.64 13.20 -15.69
CA ARG A 156 -7.72 12.10 -16.67
C ARG A 156 -9.01 11.30 -16.56
N GLY A 157 -9.96 11.73 -15.73
CA GLY A 157 -11.25 11.06 -15.53
C GLY A 157 -11.17 9.79 -14.68
N VAL A 158 -10.06 9.56 -13.96
CA VAL A 158 -9.92 8.45 -13.01
C VAL A 158 -10.44 8.94 -11.65
N THR A 159 -11.76 8.88 -11.45
CA THR A 159 -12.43 9.49 -10.30
C THR A 159 -12.64 8.54 -9.12
N GLU A 160 -12.46 7.23 -9.32
CA GLU A 160 -12.59 6.21 -8.26
C GLU A 160 -11.36 5.30 -8.21
N LEU A 161 -10.69 5.27 -7.06
CA LEU A 161 -9.72 4.24 -6.63
C LEU A 161 -10.08 3.80 -5.21
#